data_AF-A0A960DFL9-F1
#
_entry.id   AF-A0A960DFL9-F1
#
_cell.length_a   1.000
_cell.length_b   1.000
_cell.length_c   1.000
_cell.angle_alpha   90.00
_cell.angle_beta   90.00
_cell.angle_gamma   90.00
#
_symmetry.space_group_name_H-M   'P 1'
#
loop_
_entity.id
_entity.type
_entity.pdbx_description
1 polymer ?
#
loop_
_entity_poly.entity_id
_entity_poly.type
_entity_poly.pdbx_seq_one_letter_code
_entity_poly.pdbx_strand_id
1 'polypeptide(L)'
;RDVLHYLVAAADPHRVPAGAYDICGDETTTYGDLLRSYARIVGIWRTPVAVYGIDTDVVSRVTGWVLPVPAGLAADLVESLDYPMMASADGLADLVAEPPGGLLGVDEALRRAVGSPHRRPVNALADEHHLADTDPQWAGGDVSRIRQLASTVTPSVVRPALRLIGIVPGPVAGAVRTGLDMMIGLVPKVGSA
;
A
#
# COMPACT_ATOMS: atom_id res chain seq x y z
N ARG A 1 0.27 -14.39 9.08
CA ARG A 1 0.74 -15.63 9.72
C ARG A 1 0.71 -15.48 11.22
N ASP A 2 1.48 -14.53 11.75
CA ASP A 2 1.65 -14.39 13.19
C ASP A 2 0.35 -13.99 13.89
N VAL A 3 -0.45 -13.10 13.28
CA VAL A 3 -1.81 -12.79 13.75
C VAL A 3 -2.68 -14.06 13.88
N LEU A 4 -2.64 -14.97 12.91
CA LEU A 4 -3.41 -16.23 12.99
C LEU A 4 -2.90 -17.12 14.12
N HIS A 5 -1.57 -17.19 14.35
CA HIS A 5 -1.00 -17.93 15.48
C HIS A 5 -1.56 -17.45 16.82
N TYR A 6 -1.64 -16.13 17.01
CA TYR A 6 -2.22 -15.55 18.22
C TYR A 6 -3.74 -15.72 18.31
N LEU A 7 -4.48 -15.58 17.20
CA LEU A 7 -5.93 -15.81 17.18
C LEU A 7 -6.31 -17.27 17.48
N VAL A 8 -5.54 -18.22 16.96
CA VAL A 8 -5.73 -19.65 17.29
C VAL A 8 -5.44 -19.92 18.76
N ALA A 9 -4.40 -19.29 19.33
CA ALA A 9 -4.14 -19.39 20.77
C ALA A 9 -5.26 -18.76 21.61
N ALA A 10 -5.85 -17.66 21.14
CA ALA A 10 -6.95 -16.97 21.81
C ALA A 10 -8.30 -17.70 21.75
N ALA A 11 -8.41 -18.74 20.92
CA ALA A 11 -9.60 -19.60 20.90
C ALA A 11 -9.72 -20.48 22.16
N ASP A 12 -8.65 -20.60 22.97
CA ASP A 12 -8.67 -21.24 24.28
C ASP A 12 -8.69 -20.19 25.41
N PRO A 13 -9.83 -19.99 26.09
CA PRO A 13 -9.95 -19.01 27.17
C PRO A 13 -9.08 -19.30 28.39
N HIS A 14 -8.62 -20.54 28.56
CA HIS A 14 -7.68 -20.88 29.64
C HIS A 14 -6.25 -20.45 29.30
N ARG A 15 -5.93 -20.30 28.02
CA ARG A 15 -4.64 -19.84 27.53
C ARG A 15 -4.60 -18.33 27.39
N VAL A 16 -5.62 -17.73 26.80
CA VAL A 16 -5.78 -16.28 26.67
C VAL A 16 -7.12 -15.88 27.29
N PRO A 17 -7.12 -15.31 28.50
CA PRO A 17 -8.34 -14.83 29.14
C PRO A 17 -9.02 -13.74 28.31
N ALA A 18 -10.31 -13.48 28.59
CA ALA A 18 -11.02 -12.37 27.96
C ALA A 18 -10.35 -11.03 28.30
N GLY A 19 -10.03 -10.24 27.29
CA GLY A 19 -9.32 -8.97 27.42
C GLY A 19 -9.09 -8.28 26.08
N ALA A 20 -8.44 -7.12 26.13
CA ALA A 20 -7.93 -6.42 24.96
C ALA A 20 -6.41 -6.61 24.92
N TYR A 21 -5.90 -7.06 23.78
CA TYR A 21 -4.48 -7.35 23.60
C TYR A 21 -4.01 -6.82 22.25
N ASP A 22 -2.86 -6.16 22.25
CA ASP A 22 -2.22 -5.70 21.03
C ASP A 22 -1.32 -6.80 20.46
N ILE A 23 -1.27 -6.88 19.12
CA ILE A 23 -0.33 -7.73 18.39
C ILE A 23 0.65 -6.80 17.69
N CYS A 24 1.93 -6.92 18.01
CA CYS A 24 3.02 -6.19 17.37
C CYS A 24 4.01 -7.15 16.70
N GLY A 25 4.74 -6.63 15.71
CA GLY A 25 5.92 -7.28 15.16
C GLY A 25 7.16 -7.02 16.01
N ASP A 26 8.30 -7.56 15.57
CA ASP A 26 9.63 -7.36 16.16
C ASP A 26 10.28 -6.03 15.77
N GLU A 27 9.75 -5.38 14.74
CA GLU A 27 10.30 -4.15 14.16
C GLU A 27 9.31 -2.98 14.25
N THR A 28 9.84 -1.78 14.52
CA THR A 28 9.12 -0.51 14.37
C THR A 28 9.59 0.20 13.10
N THR A 29 8.66 0.64 12.26
CA THR A 29 8.95 1.37 11.02
C THR A 29 8.12 2.63 10.91
N THR A 30 8.62 3.62 10.15
CA THR A 30 7.80 4.74 9.70
C THR A 30 7.03 4.36 8.42
N TYR A 31 5.94 5.07 8.13
CA TYR A 31 5.21 4.90 6.87
C TYR A 31 6.11 5.16 5.64
N GLY A 32 6.98 6.17 5.71
CA GLY A 32 7.92 6.49 4.64
C GLY A 32 8.95 5.37 4.39
N ASP A 33 9.45 4.76 5.46
CA ASP A 33 10.38 3.63 5.36
C ASP A 33 9.67 2.38 4.85
N LEU A 34 8.43 2.12 5.27
CA LEU A 34 7.60 1.03 4.75
C LEU A 34 7.39 1.14 3.23
N LEU A 35 7.06 2.34 2.74
CA LEU A 35 6.93 2.61 1.31
C LEU A 35 8.26 2.45 0.56
N ARG A 36 9.38 2.78 1.20
CA ARG A 36 10.72 2.60 0.61
C ARG A 36 11.09 1.12 0.54
N SER A 37 10.80 0.33 1.56
CA SER A 37 10.96 -1.13 1.56
C SER A 37 10.11 -1.76 0.48
N TYR A 38 8.83 -1.39 0.37
CA TYR A 38 7.97 -1.85 -0.72
C TYR A 38 8.58 -1.55 -2.09
N ALA A 39 8.95 -0.29 -2.36
CA ALA A 39 9.51 0.13 -3.64
C ALA A 39 10.78 -0.65 -4.00
N ARG A 40 11.65 -0.90 -3.01
CA ARG A 40 12.86 -1.72 -3.17
C ARG A 40 12.52 -3.16 -3.57
N ILE A 41 11.56 -3.78 -2.88
CA ILE A 41 11.16 -5.17 -3.10
C ILE A 41 10.53 -5.37 -4.47
N VAL A 42 9.68 -4.45 -4.94
CA VAL A 42 9.06 -4.53 -6.27
C VAL A 42 9.91 -3.92 -7.40
N GLY A 43 11.13 -3.46 -7.10
CA GLY A 43 12.06 -2.91 -8.09
C GLY A 43 11.66 -1.55 -8.67
N ILE A 44 10.81 -0.78 -7.98
CA ILE A 44 10.40 0.57 -8.42
C ILE A 44 11.42 1.58 -7.90
N TRP A 45 12.11 2.26 -8.81
CA TRP A 45 12.99 3.36 -8.44
C TRP A 45 12.15 4.63 -8.13
N ARG A 46 12.08 5.02 -6.86
CA ARG A 46 11.44 6.26 -6.41
C ARG A 46 12.46 7.15 -5.73
N THR A 47 12.62 8.38 -6.21
CA THR A 47 13.29 9.42 -5.44
C THR A 47 12.35 9.80 -4.28
N PRO A 48 12.77 9.64 -3.01
CA PRO A 48 11.95 10.07 -1.89
C PRO A 48 11.81 11.59 -1.95
N VAL A 49 10.59 12.08 -2.17
CA VAL A 49 10.24 13.49 -2.03
C VAL A 49 9.50 13.60 -0.70
N ALA A 50 10.10 14.29 0.26
CA ALA A 50 9.42 14.59 1.51
C ALA A 50 8.33 15.62 1.19
N VAL A 51 7.08 15.23 1.45
CA VAL A 51 5.91 16.08 1.24
C VAL A 51 5.41 16.47 2.61
N TYR A 52 5.54 17.76 2.95
CA TYR A 52 5.09 18.32 4.22
C TYR A 52 3.88 19.20 4.00
N GLY A 53 2.87 19.10 4.88
CA GLY A 53 1.74 20.04 4.92
C GLY A 53 0.70 19.86 3.82
N ILE A 54 0.56 18.66 3.22
CA ILE A 54 -0.64 18.37 2.43
C ILE A 54 -1.75 17.96 3.39
N ASP A 55 -2.89 18.61 3.23
CA ASP A 55 -4.11 18.32 3.97
C ASP A 55 -4.58 16.89 3.68
N THR A 56 -4.75 16.10 4.74
CA THR A 56 -5.21 14.71 4.72
C THR A 56 -6.55 14.58 3.97
N ASP A 57 -7.42 15.58 4.02
CA ASP A 57 -8.69 15.63 3.29
C ASP A 57 -8.49 15.68 1.76
N VAL A 58 -7.47 16.43 1.32
CA VAL A 58 -7.13 16.54 -0.11
C VAL A 58 -6.53 15.23 -0.61
N VAL A 59 -5.68 14.59 0.19
CA VAL A 59 -5.14 13.26 -0.13
C VAL A 59 -6.28 12.26 -0.25
N SER A 60 -7.13 12.17 0.78
CA SER A 60 -8.31 11.28 0.85
C SER A 60 -9.22 11.40 -0.38
N ARG A 61 -9.56 12.65 -0.77
CA ARG A 61 -10.41 12.90 -1.95
C ARG A 61 -9.76 12.46 -3.25
N VAL A 62 -8.43 12.57 -3.37
CA VAL A 62 -7.69 12.15 -4.57
C VAL A 62 -7.43 10.64 -4.57
N THR A 63 -7.14 10.02 -3.43
CA THR A 63 -6.93 8.57 -3.33
C THR A 63 -8.18 7.79 -3.68
N GLY A 64 -9.37 8.26 -3.28
CA GLY A 64 -10.64 7.62 -3.68
C GLY A 64 -10.90 7.61 -5.20
N TRP A 65 -10.27 8.52 -5.96
CA TRP A 65 -10.37 8.58 -7.42
C TRP A 65 -9.27 7.77 -8.13
N VAL A 66 -8.10 7.64 -7.50
CA VAL A 66 -6.91 7.03 -8.12
C VAL A 66 -6.77 5.56 -7.75
N LEU A 67 -7.16 5.18 -6.54
CA LEU A 67 -7.02 3.82 -6.04
C LEU A 67 -8.26 2.99 -6.39
N PRO A 68 -8.09 1.71 -6.77
CA PRO A 68 -9.18 0.79 -7.08
C PRO A 68 -9.87 0.26 -5.80
N VAL A 69 -10.13 1.12 -4.81
CA VAL A 69 -10.77 0.78 -3.53
C VAL A 69 -11.99 1.67 -3.31
N PRO A 70 -13.00 1.24 -2.52
CA PRO A 70 -14.14 2.08 -2.18
C PRO A 70 -13.70 3.42 -1.56
N ALA A 71 -14.30 4.54 -1.99
CA ALA A 71 -13.87 5.88 -1.58
C ALA A 71 -13.94 6.11 -0.06
N GLY A 72 -14.98 5.60 0.62
CA GLY A 72 -15.07 5.67 2.08
C GLY A 72 -13.93 4.92 2.77
N LEU A 73 -13.60 3.71 2.30
CA LEU A 73 -12.48 2.94 2.81
C LEU A 73 -11.14 3.68 2.60
N ALA A 74 -10.94 4.30 1.43
CA ALA A 74 -9.74 5.09 1.17
C ALA A 74 -9.60 6.28 2.12
N ALA A 75 -10.71 6.96 2.43
CA ALA A 75 -10.74 8.10 3.32
C ALA A 75 -10.37 7.68 4.75
N ASP A 76 -11.03 6.65 5.28
CA ASP A 76 -10.79 6.14 6.64
C ASP A 76 -9.34 5.66 6.80
N LEU A 77 -8.79 4.99 5.78
CA LEU A 77 -7.38 4.56 5.80
C LEU A 77 -6.42 5.73 5.85
N VAL A 78 -6.68 6.80 5.08
CA VAL A 78 -5.82 7.98 5.04
C VAL A 78 -5.89 8.75 6.36
N GLU A 79 -7.08 8.94 6.93
CA GLU A 79 -7.25 9.55 8.26
C GLU A 79 -6.54 8.75 9.35
N SER A 80 -6.58 7.41 9.27
CA SER A 80 -5.90 6.56 10.25
C SER A 80 -4.37 6.75 10.29
N LEU A 81 -3.75 7.27 9.22
CA LEU A 81 -2.31 7.52 9.15
C LEU A 81 -1.85 8.68 10.06
N ASP A 82 -2.76 9.56 10.47
CA ASP A 82 -2.46 10.65 11.41
C ASP A 82 -2.24 10.14 12.85
N TYR A 83 -2.63 8.88 13.12
CA TYR A 83 -2.47 8.24 14.42
C TYR A 83 -1.31 7.22 14.41
N PRO A 84 -0.38 7.29 15.38
CA PRO A 84 0.66 6.27 15.52
C PRO A 84 0.05 4.89 15.78
N MET A 85 0.29 3.93 14.88
CA MET A 85 -0.13 2.54 15.03
C MET A 85 0.88 1.75 15.88
N MET A 86 1.02 2.14 17.15
CA MET A 86 1.90 1.48 18.11
C MET A 86 1.11 0.72 19.16
N ALA A 87 1.62 -0.44 19.58
CA ALA A 87 1.04 -1.20 20.68
C ALA A 87 1.15 -0.42 22.00
N SER A 88 0.09 -0.48 22.80
CA SER A 88 -0.12 0.29 24.03
C SER A 88 0.58 -0.27 25.28
N ALA A 89 1.29 -1.40 25.13
CA ALA A 89 2.15 -2.15 26.08
C ALA A 89 1.60 -3.55 26.45
N ASP A 90 0.28 -3.75 26.47
CA ASP A 90 -0.34 -5.04 26.82
C ASP A 90 -0.39 -5.97 25.59
N GLY A 91 0.74 -6.65 25.34
CA GLY A 91 0.87 -7.66 24.30
C GLY A 91 0.49 -9.07 24.75
N LEU A 92 0.54 -10.02 23.83
CA LEU A 92 0.30 -11.44 24.10
C LEU A 92 1.56 -12.23 24.50
N ALA A 93 2.73 -11.60 24.55
CA ALA A 93 4.02 -12.29 24.72
C ALA A 93 4.10 -13.13 26.01
N ASP A 94 3.49 -12.67 27.11
CA ASP A 94 3.48 -13.38 28.38
C ASP A 94 2.47 -14.54 28.44
N LEU A 95 1.51 -14.58 27.52
CA LEU A 95 0.44 -15.58 27.46
C LEU A 95 0.67 -16.62 26.34
N VAL A 96 1.28 -16.18 25.24
CA VAL A 96 1.45 -16.96 24.03
C VAL A 96 2.88 -16.78 23.53
N ALA A 97 3.65 -17.86 23.60
CA ALA A 97 4.98 -17.90 23.01
C ALA A 97 4.95 -17.56 21.51
N GLU A 98 6.05 -16.97 21.03
CA GLU A 98 6.23 -16.61 19.63
C GLU A 98 6.00 -17.80 18.69
N PRO A 99 5.53 -17.54 17.45
CA PRO A 99 5.34 -18.58 16.46
C PRO A 99 6.66 -19.32 16.15
N PRO A 100 6.61 -20.61 15.80
CA PRO A 100 7.80 -21.37 15.42
C PRO A 100 8.55 -20.68 14.27
N GLY A 101 9.84 -20.37 14.46
CA GLY A 101 10.65 -19.62 13.49
C GLY A 101 10.59 -18.09 13.65
N GLY A 102 9.97 -17.60 14.72
CA GLY A 102 9.93 -16.19 15.08
C GLY A 102 8.84 -15.39 14.34
N LEU A 103 8.73 -14.13 14.74
CA LEU A 103 7.89 -13.13 14.10
C LEU A 103 8.41 -12.81 12.69
N LEU A 104 7.48 -12.48 11.80
CA LEU A 104 7.77 -12.16 10.41
C LEU A 104 8.14 -10.68 10.28
N GLY A 105 9.42 -10.41 9.99
CA GLY A 105 9.90 -9.05 9.73
C GLY A 105 9.22 -8.39 8.52
N VAL A 106 9.21 -7.05 8.49
CA VAL A 106 8.42 -6.24 7.54
C VAL A 106 8.78 -6.54 6.10
N ASP A 107 10.07 -6.61 5.78
CA ASP A 107 10.55 -6.85 4.42
C ASP A 107 10.12 -8.22 3.89
N GLU A 108 10.09 -9.24 4.75
CA GLU A 108 9.65 -10.58 4.35
C GLU A 108 8.12 -10.65 4.20
N ALA A 109 7.37 -10.00 5.10
CA ALA A 109 5.93 -9.85 4.95
C ALA A 109 5.56 -9.18 3.61
N LEU A 110 6.28 -8.12 3.24
CA LEU A 110 6.11 -7.45 1.95
C LEU A 110 6.43 -8.37 0.76
N ARG A 111 7.54 -9.12 0.79
CA ARG A 111 7.90 -10.07 -0.28
C ARG A 111 6.79 -11.10 -0.52
N ARG A 112 6.24 -11.66 0.55
CA ARG A 112 5.14 -12.63 0.47
C ARG A 112 3.87 -12.01 -0.08
N ALA A 113 3.52 -10.80 0.36
CA ALA A 113 2.35 -10.10 -0.11
C ALA A 113 2.41 -9.79 -1.61
N VAL A 114 3.55 -9.29 -2.11
CA VAL A 114 3.71 -8.96 -3.53
C VAL A 114 3.88 -10.18 -4.44
N GLY A 115 4.38 -11.29 -3.88
CA GLY A 115 4.53 -12.56 -4.59
C GLY A 115 3.26 -13.42 -4.61
N SER A 116 2.15 -12.93 -4.05
CA SER A 116 0.93 -13.73 -3.90
C SER A 116 0.37 -14.20 -5.27
N PRO A 117 0.10 -15.50 -5.45
CA PRO A 117 -0.40 -16.04 -6.71
C PRO A 117 -1.84 -15.59 -7.02
N HIS A 118 -2.31 -15.90 -8.24
CA HIS A 118 -3.70 -15.68 -8.63
C HIS A 118 -4.69 -16.33 -7.67
N ARG A 119 -5.86 -15.71 -7.50
CA ARG A 119 -6.92 -16.19 -6.61
C ARG A 119 -7.29 -17.65 -6.87
N ARG A 120 -7.67 -18.34 -5.81
CA ARG A 120 -8.11 -19.75 -5.86
C ARG A 120 -9.40 -19.96 -5.06
N PRO A 121 -10.15 -21.04 -5.33
CA PRO A 121 -11.26 -21.43 -4.47
C PRO A 121 -10.78 -21.70 -3.04
N VAL A 122 -11.58 -21.32 -2.05
CA VAL A 122 -11.25 -21.46 -0.61
C VAL A 122 -10.84 -22.89 -0.24
N ASN A 123 -11.50 -23.89 -0.82
CA ASN A 123 -11.22 -25.31 -0.57
C ASN A 123 -9.95 -25.84 -1.26
N ALA A 124 -9.23 -24.99 -2.00
CA ALA A 124 -8.02 -25.33 -2.73
C ALA A 124 -6.80 -24.49 -2.30
N LEU A 125 -6.93 -23.67 -1.25
CA LEU A 125 -5.83 -22.88 -0.71
C LEU A 125 -4.85 -23.80 0.02
N ALA A 126 -3.57 -23.68 -0.32
CA ALA A 126 -2.47 -24.38 0.37
C ALA A 126 -1.85 -23.51 1.48
N ASP A 127 -2.11 -22.22 1.46
CA ASP A 127 -1.68 -21.21 2.43
C ASP A 127 -2.91 -20.37 2.80
N GLU A 128 -3.19 -20.20 4.09
CA GLU A 128 -4.35 -19.44 4.57
C GLU A 128 -4.28 -17.95 4.20
N HIS A 129 -3.10 -17.45 3.82
CA HIS A 129 -2.88 -16.07 3.38
C HIS A 129 -3.02 -15.87 1.86
N HIS A 130 -3.25 -16.93 1.11
CA HIS A 130 -3.51 -16.82 -0.32
C HIS A 130 -4.93 -16.28 -0.54
N LEU A 131 -5.02 -15.21 -1.33
CA LEU A 131 -6.30 -14.65 -1.80
C LEU A 131 -7.25 -15.72 -2.35
N ALA A 132 -8.46 -15.70 -1.82
CA ALA A 132 -9.55 -16.55 -2.26
C ALA A 132 -10.39 -15.89 -3.38
N ASP A 133 -11.10 -16.71 -4.16
CA ASP A 133 -12.09 -16.22 -5.13
C ASP A 133 -13.26 -15.48 -4.46
N THR A 134 -13.50 -15.79 -3.18
CA THR A 134 -14.52 -15.13 -2.34
C THR A 134 -14.05 -13.81 -1.75
N ASP A 135 -12.76 -13.47 -1.86
CA ASP A 135 -12.26 -12.21 -1.32
C ASP A 135 -12.82 -11.02 -2.09
N PRO A 136 -13.02 -9.86 -1.43
CA PRO A 136 -13.47 -8.65 -2.10
C PRO A 136 -12.62 -8.32 -3.33
N GLN A 137 -13.23 -7.79 -4.39
CA GLN A 137 -12.51 -7.49 -5.64
C GLN A 137 -11.33 -6.51 -5.46
N TRP A 138 -11.39 -5.66 -4.44
CA TRP A 138 -10.31 -4.71 -4.10
C TRP A 138 -9.13 -5.38 -3.39
N ALA A 139 -9.28 -6.62 -2.88
CA ALA A 139 -8.21 -7.37 -2.23
C ALA A 139 -7.16 -7.86 -3.25
N GLY A 140 -5.88 -7.80 -2.87
CA GLY A 140 -4.76 -8.23 -3.71
C GLY A 140 -4.21 -7.18 -4.68
N GLY A 141 -4.81 -6.00 -4.74
CA GLY A 141 -4.43 -4.94 -5.68
C GLY A 141 -4.87 -5.28 -7.11
N ASP A 142 -5.87 -4.57 -7.62
CA ASP A 142 -6.34 -4.75 -8.99
C ASP A 142 -5.34 -4.08 -9.96
N VAL A 143 -4.21 -4.76 -10.23
CA VAL A 143 -3.14 -4.29 -11.12
C VAL A 143 -3.68 -3.98 -12.51
N SER A 144 -4.65 -4.77 -12.99
CA SER A 144 -5.36 -4.53 -14.24
C SER A 144 -6.13 -3.21 -14.23
N ARG A 145 -6.90 -2.93 -13.18
CA ARG A 145 -7.65 -1.68 -13.04
C ARG A 145 -6.74 -0.48 -12.80
N ILE A 146 -5.64 -0.64 -12.06
CA ILE A 146 -4.60 0.40 -11.91
C ILE A 146 -3.98 0.71 -13.27
N ARG A 147 -3.62 -0.32 -14.06
CA ARG A 147 -3.07 -0.13 -15.41
C ARG A 147 -4.10 0.50 -16.36
N GLN A 148 -5.37 0.12 -16.26
CA GLN A 148 -6.46 0.70 -17.05
C GLN A 148 -6.69 2.16 -16.68
N LEU A 149 -6.83 2.49 -15.39
CA LEU A 149 -6.95 3.86 -14.89
C LEU A 149 -5.74 4.71 -15.28
N ALA A 150 -4.52 4.19 -15.11
CA ALA A 150 -3.31 4.87 -15.56
C ALA A 150 -3.34 5.13 -17.06
N SER A 151 -3.85 4.19 -17.88
CA SER A 151 -3.96 4.38 -19.33
C SER A 151 -5.03 5.40 -19.75
N THR A 152 -6.07 5.58 -18.94
CA THR A 152 -7.18 6.54 -19.16
C THR A 152 -6.81 7.94 -18.68
N VAL A 153 -6.11 8.03 -17.54
CA VAL A 153 -5.69 9.29 -16.92
C VAL A 153 -4.41 9.84 -17.55
N THR A 154 -3.59 8.99 -18.20
CA THR A 154 -2.43 9.44 -18.98
C THR A 154 -2.87 9.77 -20.42
N PRO A 155 -2.93 11.06 -20.83
CA PRO A 155 -3.32 11.43 -22.18
C PRO A 155 -2.39 10.75 -23.20
N SER A 156 -2.92 10.36 -24.36
CA SER A 156 -2.16 9.73 -25.44
C SER A 156 -0.92 10.54 -25.87
N VAL A 157 -0.95 11.85 -25.64
CA VAL A 157 0.14 12.82 -25.90
C VAL A 157 1.34 12.68 -24.94
N VAL A 158 1.16 12.15 -23.73
CA VAL A 158 2.24 12.05 -22.71
C VAL A 158 2.98 10.70 -22.79
N ARG A 159 2.41 9.70 -23.48
CA ARG A 159 3.01 8.36 -23.64
C ARG A 159 4.37 8.35 -24.36
N PRO A 160 4.63 9.17 -25.41
CA PRO A 160 5.95 9.27 -26.02
C PRO A 160 6.96 9.99 -25.12
N ALA A 161 6.53 11.00 -24.38
CA ALA A 161 7.39 11.78 -23.48
C ALA A 161 7.88 10.93 -22.28
N LEU A 162 7.01 10.08 -21.72
CA LEU A 162 7.38 9.13 -20.67
C LEU A 162 8.36 8.04 -21.15
N ARG A 163 8.30 7.63 -22.43
CA ARG A 163 9.29 6.73 -23.04
C ARG A 163 10.68 7.37 -23.16
N LEU A 164 10.75 8.70 -23.32
CA LEU A 164 12.00 9.46 -23.42
C LEU A 164 12.65 9.73 -22.06
N ILE A 165 11.89 9.72 -20.96
CA ILE A 165 12.42 9.83 -19.59
C ILE A 165 13.34 8.65 -19.23
N GLY A 166 13.20 7.51 -19.91
CA GLY A 166 14.12 6.37 -19.77
C GLY A 166 15.47 6.53 -20.47
N ILE A 167 15.69 7.59 -21.25
CA ILE A 167 16.88 7.75 -22.12
C ILE A 167 17.77 8.94 -21.69
N VAL A 168 17.30 9.83 -20.82
CA VAL A 168 18.02 11.07 -20.47
C VAL A 168 18.69 10.98 -19.09
N PRO A 169 19.97 11.36 -18.94
CA PRO A 169 20.64 11.39 -17.63
C PRO A 169 19.93 12.29 -16.61
N GLY A 170 19.90 11.81 -15.36
CA GLY A 170 19.07 12.30 -14.24
C GLY A 170 18.93 13.82 -13.99
N PRO A 171 19.96 14.68 -14.16
CA PRO A 171 19.79 16.10 -13.86
C PRO A 171 18.95 16.87 -14.90
N VAL A 172 18.80 16.36 -16.13
CA VAL A 172 18.09 17.08 -17.21
C VAL A 172 16.59 16.76 -17.23
N ALA A 173 16.17 15.62 -16.66
CA ALA A 173 14.77 15.20 -16.61
C ALA A 173 13.88 16.17 -15.78
N GLY A 174 14.45 16.83 -14.76
CA GLY A 174 13.75 17.84 -13.96
C GLY A 174 13.35 19.08 -14.77
N ALA A 175 14.27 19.60 -15.59
CA ALA A 175 14.02 20.78 -16.42
C ALA A 175 12.98 20.51 -17.53
N VAL A 176 13.00 19.30 -18.10
CA VAL A 176 12.01 18.88 -19.11
C VAL A 176 10.60 18.79 -18.51
N ARG A 177 10.49 18.31 -17.26
CA ARG A 177 9.21 18.22 -16.54
C ARG A 177 8.63 19.60 -16.24
N THR A 178 9.45 20.54 -15.75
CA THR A 178 9.00 21.91 -15.49
C THR A 178 8.57 22.64 -16.77
N GLY A 179 9.28 22.41 -17.88
CA GLY A 179 8.90 22.94 -19.19
C GLY A 179 7.58 22.38 -19.71
N LEU A 180 7.30 21.09 -19.45
CA LEU A 180 6.04 20.45 -19.82
C LEU A 180 4.87 21.00 -18.99
N ASP A 181 5.06 21.19 -17.68
CA ASP A 181 4.04 21.73 -16.78
C ASP A 181 3.70 23.20 -17.13
N MET A 182 4.68 24.00 -17.56
CA MET A 182 4.43 25.34 -18.10
C MET A 182 3.61 25.32 -19.40
N MET A 183 3.90 24.39 -20.31
CA MET A 183 3.17 24.27 -21.58
C MET A 183 1.70 23.86 -21.37
N ILE A 184 1.43 23.00 -20.38
CA ILE A 184 0.07 22.58 -20.01
C ILE A 184 -0.73 23.75 -19.41
N GLY A 185 -0.06 24.65 -18.67
CA GLY A 185 -0.69 25.85 -18.10
C GLY A 185 -0.99 26.97 -19.11
N LEU A 186 -0.35 26.97 -20.29
CA LEU A 186 -0.48 28.01 -21.31
C LEU A 186 -1.56 27.73 -22.37
N VAL A 187 -2.20 26.55 -22.35
CA VAL A 187 -3.31 26.24 -23.27
C VAL A 187 -4.57 26.97 -22.77
N PRO A 188 -5.10 27.97 -23.50
CA PRO A 188 -6.29 28.68 -23.08
C PRO A 188 -7.49 27.73 -23.09
N LYS A 189 -8.22 27.64 -21.97
CA LYS A 189 -9.56 27.03 -21.94
C LYS A 189 -10.47 27.84 -22.85
N VAL A 190 -10.65 27.40 -24.10
CA VAL A 190 -11.74 27.89 -24.94
C VAL A 190 -13.02 27.34 -24.35
N GLY A 191 -13.76 28.21 -23.67
CA GLY A 191 -15.14 27.96 -23.32
C GLY A 191 -15.98 27.81 -24.59
N SER A 192 -16.92 26.88 -24.58
CA SER A 192 -18.08 26.94 -25.46
C SER A 192 -19.32 26.67 -24.62
N ALA A 193 -20.31 27.50 -24.93
CA ALA A 193 -21.59 27.73 -24.28
C ALA A 193 -22.51 26.51 -24.25
#